data_AF-A0A067M4G9-F1
#
_entry.id   AF-A0A067M4G9-F1
#
_cell.length_a   1.000
_cell.length_b   1.000
_cell.length_c   1.000
_cell.angle_alpha   90.00
_cell.angle_beta   90.00
_cell.angle_gamma   90.00
#
_symmetry.space_group_name_H-M   'P 1'
#
loop_
_entity.id
_entity.type
_entity.pdbx_description
1 polymer ?
#
loop_
_entity_poly.entity_id
_entity_poly.type
_entity_poly.pdbx_seq_one_letter_code
_entity_poly.pdbx_strand_id
1 'polypeptide(L)'
;LLHIANSIETCGPVWAYWAYPMERYCGGLQRAIQSHRFPFASLDKRVRDLAQLDQIKTIYNLQRALDLTTRSKIEERGIRIATRRLIFLFSRARH
;
A
#
# COMPACT_ATOMS: atom_id res chain seq x y z
N LEU A 1 -16.36 5.84 -21.13
CA LEU A 1 -15.93 7.08 -20.43
C LEU A 1 -16.91 7.57 -19.35
N LEU A 2 -18.14 7.02 -19.24
CA LEU A 2 -19.17 7.49 -18.29
C LEU A 2 -19.07 6.88 -16.87
N HIS A 3 -18.29 5.82 -16.66
CA HIS A 3 -18.20 5.15 -15.35
C HIS A 3 -17.41 5.91 -14.29
N ILE A 4 -16.60 6.90 -14.68
CA ILE A 4 -15.80 7.70 -13.73
C ILE A 4 -16.69 8.63 -12.89
N ALA A 5 -17.76 9.18 -13.47
CA ALA A 5 -18.66 10.09 -12.77
C ALA A 5 -19.37 9.38 -11.60
N ASN A 6 -19.92 8.18 -11.83
CA ASN A 6 -20.56 7.40 -10.78
C ASN A 6 -19.57 7.00 -9.68
N SER A 7 -18.34 6.65 -10.04
CA SER A 7 -17.30 6.35 -9.05
C SER A 7 -16.96 7.57 -8.19
N ILE A 8 -16.91 8.78 -8.76
CA ILE A 8 -16.61 10.02 -8.01
C ILE A 8 -17.72 10.33 -7.00
N GLU A 9 -18.99 10.15 -7.36
CA GLU A 9 -20.13 10.38 -6.47
C GLU A 9 -20.14 9.41 -5.28
N THR A 10 -19.73 8.16 -5.51
CA THR A 10 -19.62 7.14 -4.44
C THR A 10 -18.36 7.26 -3.57
N CYS A 11 -17.26 7.83 -4.09
CA CYS A 11 -15.96 7.86 -3.42
C CYS A 11 -15.77 9.04 -2.45
N GLY A 12 -16.79 9.88 -2.27
CA GLY A 12 -16.71 11.08 -1.42
C GLY A 12 -15.94 12.22 -2.10
N PRO A 13 -15.64 13.31 -1.37
CA PRO A 13 -14.93 14.46 -1.94
C PRO A 13 -13.64 13.98 -2.60
N VAL A 14 -13.40 14.40 -3.84
CA VAL A 14 -12.24 13.92 -4.62
C VAL A 14 -10.96 14.03 -3.78
N TRP A 15 -10.75 15.14 -3.05
CA TRP A 15 -9.69 15.42 -2.06
C TRP A 15 -9.50 14.33 -0.99
N ALA A 16 -10.57 13.77 -0.45
CA ALA A 16 -10.49 12.73 0.58
C ALA A 16 -10.08 11.37 0.01
N TYR A 17 -10.47 11.08 -1.24
CA TYR A 17 -10.21 9.79 -1.88
C TYR A 17 -8.71 9.51 -2.10
N TRP A 18 -7.97 10.47 -2.63
CA TRP A 18 -6.50 10.46 -2.79
C TRP A 18 -5.69 10.86 -1.54
N ALA A 19 -6.18 11.75 -0.67
CA ALA A 19 -5.39 12.17 0.50
C ALA A 19 -5.03 11.00 1.42
N TYR A 20 -6.01 10.15 1.75
CA TYR A 20 -5.80 9.02 2.66
C TYR A 20 -4.78 7.99 2.16
N PRO A 21 -4.87 7.44 0.93
CA PRO A 21 -3.85 6.52 0.42
C PRO A 21 -2.49 7.21 0.26
N MET A 22 -2.46 8.49 -0.09
CA MET A 22 -1.21 9.26 -0.18
C MET A 22 -0.54 9.42 1.19
N GLU A 23 -1.27 9.71 2.26
CA GLU A 23 -0.71 9.78 3.61
C GLU A 23 -0.08 8.46 4.05
N ARG A 24 -0.77 7.34 3.81
CA ARG A 24 -0.24 5.99 4.12
C ARG A 24 1.00 5.66 3.29
N TYR A 25 0.97 6.02 2.00
CA TYR A 25 2.08 5.82 1.09
C TYR A 25 3.30 6.66 1.50
N CYS A 26 3.10 7.96 1.73
CA CYS A 26 4.13 8.88 2.19
C CYS A 26 4.71 8.47 3.55
N GLY A 27 3.89 7.97 4.49
CA GLY A 27 4.38 7.44 5.76
C GLY A 27 5.28 6.21 5.60
N GLY A 28 4.98 5.33 4.64
CA GLY A 28 5.86 4.21 4.28
C GLY A 28 7.13 4.67 3.55
N LEU A 29 6.99 5.66 2.68
CA LEU A 29 8.07 6.24 1.89
C LEU A 29 9.09 6.95 2.78
N GLN A 30 8.63 7.73 3.75
CA GLN A 30 9.47 8.45 4.71
C GLN A 30 10.35 7.50 5.53
N ARG A 31 9.82 6.32 5.91
CA ARG A 31 10.62 5.27 6.57
C ARG A 31 11.67 4.64 5.67
N ALA A 32 11.49 4.72 4.36
CA ALA A 32 12.40 4.18 3.38
C ALA A 32 13.52 5.17 2.98
N ILE A 33 13.36 6.44 3.31
CA ILE A 33 14.42 7.47 3.17
C ILE A 33 15.43 7.26 4.29
N GLN A 34 16.35 6.32 4.09
CA GLN A 34 17.42 6.01 5.05
C GLN A 34 18.61 6.99 4.94
N SER A 35 18.74 7.68 3.80
CA SER A 35 19.84 8.62 3.54
C SER A 35 19.44 10.06 3.88
N HIS A 36 20.13 10.63 4.87
CA HIS A 36 19.98 12.04 5.25
C HIS A 36 20.70 13.01 4.31
N ARG A 37 21.69 12.53 3.53
CA ARG A 37 22.52 13.39 2.66
C ARG A 37 21.91 13.62 1.29
N PHE A 38 21.19 12.63 0.75
CA PHE A 38 20.54 12.71 -0.57
C PHE A 38 19.18 11.99 -0.56
N PRO A 39 18.16 12.56 0.12
CA PRO A 39 16.87 11.90 0.31
C PRO A 39 16.17 11.57 -1.01
N PHE A 40 16.09 12.51 -1.94
CA PHE A 40 15.42 12.32 -3.23
C PHE A 40 16.13 11.30 -4.13
N ALA A 41 17.46 11.39 -4.25
CA ALA A 41 18.21 10.41 -5.05
C ALA A 41 18.10 8.97 -4.48
N SER A 42 18.00 8.84 -3.15
CA SER A 42 17.78 7.53 -2.51
C SER A 42 16.37 7.00 -2.76
N LEU A 43 15.40 7.90 -2.81
CA LEU A 43 14.00 7.60 -3.10
C LEU A 43 13.82 7.17 -4.55
N ASP A 44 14.41 7.89 -5.50
CA ASP A 44 14.35 7.59 -6.93
C ASP A 44 14.94 6.20 -7.22
N LYS A 45 16.11 5.89 -6.63
CA LYS A 45 16.72 4.56 -6.73
C LYS A 45 15.79 3.49 -6.17
N ARG A 46 15.21 3.71 -5.00
CA ARG A 46 14.29 2.74 -4.40
C ARG A 46 13.03 2.52 -5.23
N VAL A 47 12.43 3.58 -5.76
CA VAL A 47 11.25 3.48 -6.65
C VAL A 47 11.61 2.71 -7.92
N ARG A 48 12.79 2.98 -8.50
CA ARG A 48 13.33 2.24 -9.65
C ARG A 48 13.47 0.75 -9.34
N ASP A 49 14.09 0.41 -8.22
CA ASP A 49 14.32 -0.98 -7.81
C ASP A 49 12.99 -1.72 -7.60
N LEU A 50 12.00 -1.07 -6.97
CA LEU A 50 10.67 -1.63 -6.76
C LEU A 50 9.94 -1.89 -8.08
N ALA A 51 10.00 -0.95 -9.02
CA ALA A 51 9.39 -1.10 -10.34
C ALA A 51 10.05 -2.23 -11.15
N GLN A 52 11.38 -2.34 -11.10
CA GLN A 52 12.11 -3.42 -11.76
C GLN A 52 11.77 -4.79 -11.16
N LEU A 53 11.68 -4.88 -9.83
CA LEU A 53 11.24 -6.10 -9.15
C LEU A 53 9.81 -6.48 -9.55
N ASP A 54 8.90 -5.52 -9.62
CA ASP A 54 7.51 -5.77 -10.01
C ASP A 54 7.40 -6.26 -11.47
N GLN A 55 8.18 -5.67 -12.37
CA GLN A 55 8.29 -6.11 -13.75
C GLN A 55 8.80 -7.56 -13.84
N ILE A 56 9.86 -7.91 -13.11
CA ILE A 56 10.39 -9.27 -13.06
C ILE A 56 9.35 -10.25 -12.49
N LYS A 57 8.67 -9.87 -11.40
CA LYS A 57 7.60 -10.69 -10.82
C LYS A 57 6.49 -10.98 -11.82
N THR A 58 6.13 -9.99 -12.64
CA THR A 58 5.08 -10.11 -13.64
C THR A 58 5.50 -10.98 -14.83
N ILE A 59 6.71 -10.75 -15.38
CA ILE A 59 7.24 -11.53 -16.51
C ILE A 59 7.33 -13.02 -16.17
N TYR A 60 7.79 -13.34 -14.97
CA TYR A 60 8.04 -14.72 -14.55
C TYR A 60 6.93 -15.32 -13.66
N ASN A 61 5.79 -14.64 -13.49
CA ASN A 61 4.69 -15.04 -12.59
C ASN A 61 5.17 -15.42 -11.16
N LEU A 62 6.21 -14.73 -10.65
CA LEU A 62 6.84 -15.03 -9.37
C LEU A 62 6.11 -14.39 -8.17
N GLN A 63 4.91 -13.87 -8.36
CA GLN A 63 4.21 -13.11 -7.32
C GLN A 63 4.06 -13.90 -6.01
N ARG A 64 3.76 -15.20 -6.10
CA ARG A 64 3.62 -16.08 -4.94
C ARG A 64 4.96 -16.53 -4.33
N ALA A 65 5.97 -16.77 -5.17
CA ALA A 65 7.28 -17.22 -4.72
C ALA A 65 8.10 -16.10 -4.06
N LEU A 66 7.86 -14.85 -4.47
CA LEU A 66 8.57 -13.66 -4.01
C LEU A 66 7.75 -12.79 -3.04
N ASP A 67 6.62 -13.32 -2.53
CA ASP A 67 5.88 -12.66 -1.46
C ASP A 67 6.62 -12.82 -0.12
N LEU A 68 7.57 -11.93 0.10
CA LEU A 68 8.38 -11.84 1.32
C LEU A 68 7.65 -11.14 2.47
N THR A 69 6.38 -10.76 2.28
CA THR A 69 5.59 -10.09 3.31
C THR A 69 5.43 -11.05 4.49
N THR A 70 5.64 -10.56 5.72
CA THR A 70 5.41 -11.37 6.93
C THR A 70 4.01 -11.99 6.97
N ARG A 71 3.04 -11.36 6.31
CA ARG A 71 1.66 -11.83 6.13
C ARG A 71 1.54 -13.18 5.41
N SER A 72 2.28 -13.41 4.33
CA SER A 72 2.24 -14.70 3.60
C SER A 72 2.80 -15.83 4.44
N LYS A 73 3.91 -15.57 5.16
CA LYS A 73 4.51 -16.52 6.11
C LYS A 73 3.61 -16.85 7.31
N ILE A 74 2.74 -15.93 7.71
CA ILE A 74 1.74 -16.15 8.78
C ILE A 74 0.59 -17.01 8.25
N GLU A 75 0.20 -16.81 7.00
CA GLU A 75 -0.85 -17.57 6.32
C GLU A 75 -0.44 -19.03 6.07
N GLU A 76 0.80 -19.28 5.63
CA GLU A 76 1.36 -20.63 5.45
C GLU A 76 1.53 -21.41 6.77
N ARG A 77 1.70 -20.72 7.90
CA ARG A 77 1.83 -21.34 9.24
C ARG A 77 0.51 -21.64 9.93
N GLY A 78 -0.64 -21.38 9.28
CA GLY A 78 -1.93 -21.86 9.76
C GLY A 78 -2.35 -21.29 11.12
N ILE A 79 -2.06 -20.01 11.41
CA ILE A 79 -2.71 -19.35 12.54
C ILE A 79 -4.01 -18.74 12.03
N ARG A 80 -5.13 -19.43 12.30
CA ARG A 80 -6.50 -18.91 12.24
C ARG A 80 -6.63 -17.77 13.26
N ILE A 81 -6.06 -16.60 12.99
CA ILE A 81 -6.32 -15.41 13.80
C ILE A 81 -7.73 -14.95 13.41
N ALA A 82 -8.68 -15.30 14.28
CA ALA A 82 -10.07 -14.91 14.21
C ALA A 82 -10.20 -13.44 13.77
N THR A 83 -10.73 -13.24 12.56
CA THR A 83 -11.09 -11.95 11.95
C THR A 83 -12.29 -11.31 12.66
N ARG A 84 -12.23 -11.17 13.98
CA ARG A 84 -13.23 -10.51 14.81
C ARG A 84 -12.55 -9.52 15.76
N ARG A 85 -11.91 -8.49 15.20
CA ARG A 85 -11.70 -7.16 15.81
C ARG A 85 -10.66 -6.37 15.02
N LEU A 86 -11.00 -5.91 13.82
CA LEU A 86 -10.39 -4.66 13.32
C LEU A 86 -11.22 -3.99 12.22
N ILE A 87 -12.55 -4.02 12.32
CA ILE A 87 -13.43 -3.34 11.35
C ILE A 87 -14.09 -2.07 11.93
N PHE A 88 -14.07 -1.81 13.25
CA PHE A 88 -14.86 -0.70 13.81
C PHE A 88 -14.13 0.24 14.78
N LEU A 89 -12.92 0.70 14.44
CA LEU A 89 -12.34 1.90 15.07
C LEU A 89 -12.32 3.15 14.17
N PHE A 90 -13.02 3.12 13.03
CA PHE A 90 -13.23 4.32 12.20
C PHE A 90 -14.58 5.03 12.45
N SER A 91 -15.38 4.58 13.43
CA SER A 91 -16.72 5.15 13.73
C SER A 91 -16.82 5.88 15.07
N ARG A 92 -15.73 6.48 15.57
CA ARG A 92 -15.78 7.30 16.80
C ARG A 92 -14.93 8.55 16.69
N ALA A 93 -15.25 9.39 15.71
CA ALA A 93 -14.82 10.79 15.63
C ALA A 93 -15.86 11.59 14.83
N ARG A 94 -17.06 11.74 15.41
CA ARG A 94 -18.02 12.79 15.07
C ARG A 94 -19.06 12.86 16.18
N HIS A 95 -18.78 13.67 17.19
CA HIS A 95 -19.75 14.44 17.94
C HIS A 95 -19.04 15.67 18.50
#